data_AF-A0A7S0WSE1-F1
#
_entry.id   AF-A0A7S0WSE1-F1
#
_cell.length_a   1.000
_cell.length_b   1.000
_cell.length_c   1.000
_cell.angle_alpha   90.00
_cell.angle_beta   90.00
_cell.angle_gamma   90.00
#
_symmetry.space_group_name_H-M   'P 1'
#
loop_
_entity.id
_entity.type
_entity.pdbx_description
1 polymer ?
#
loop_
_entity_poly.entity_id
_entity_poly.type
_entity_poly.pdbx_seq_one_letter_code
_entity_poly.pdbx_strand_id
1 'polypeptide(L)'
;VMPCPLLNVAQIAKTRITLPKNLMAHEARISAMLLVQEVLNRFPEGVPLVDPEADMGVVDASLAATRKKLTEVRAKLAAHPMAKCGDTSAPADSTAEAKKQLMVARQMEGYEQKAKIDAKIQELVTEKLNGSMARKFRIEVKNRCKVLRKLDMLSQDTQEVLLKGKAACEIDTADELLTTELMFHNAFNQLSVPQFVAVVSCLIPCEKSQDMVTQKDKVARPLAMLQELARNIATVQAENGVEINVEDYVDSFKPTLMDLVYKWVSGSSFADLAESTDLFEGSVIRAFRRLNELLAQMALAAQVIGNPDLEQKATKGAEALQRGIVFAASLYL
;
A
#
# COMPACT_ATOMS: atom_id res chain seq x y z
N VAL A 1 -33.85 25.58 -29.61
CA VAL A 1 -33.15 24.31 -29.93
C VAL A 1 -31.83 24.37 -29.17
N MET A 2 -31.55 23.40 -28.31
CA MET A 2 -30.30 23.33 -27.55
C MET A 2 -29.61 22.01 -27.84
N PRO A 3 -28.28 21.99 -28.00
CA PRO A 3 -27.54 20.74 -28.05
C PRO A 3 -27.62 20.06 -26.68
N CYS A 4 -28.06 18.81 -26.63
CA CYS A 4 -28.20 18.03 -25.40
C CYS A 4 -27.46 16.69 -25.56
N PRO A 5 -26.42 16.41 -24.75
CA PRO A 5 -25.77 15.11 -24.71
C PRO A 5 -26.75 14.01 -24.29
N LEU A 6 -26.54 12.78 -24.78
CA LEU A 6 -27.42 11.64 -24.48
C LEU A 6 -27.51 11.34 -22.97
N LEU A 7 -26.46 11.60 -22.20
CA LEU A 7 -26.43 11.39 -20.74
C LEU A 7 -27.48 12.21 -19.98
N ASN A 8 -27.95 13.31 -20.57
CA ASN A 8 -28.97 14.17 -19.97
C ASN A 8 -30.40 13.77 -20.40
N VAL A 9 -30.56 12.71 -21.21
CA VAL A 9 -31.86 12.18 -21.61
C VAL A 9 -32.31 11.14 -20.58
N ALA A 10 -33.26 11.51 -19.72
CA ALA A 10 -33.79 10.62 -18.70
C ALA A 10 -34.80 9.61 -19.23
N GLN A 11 -35.64 10.01 -20.19
CA GLN A 11 -36.76 9.21 -20.71
C GLN A 11 -37.01 9.54 -22.18
N ILE A 12 -37.54 8.57 -22.91
CA ILE A 12 -37.92 8.71 -24.33
C ILE A 12 -39.40 8.33 -24.46
N ALA A 13 -40.19 9.21 -25.08
CA ALA A 13 -41.60 8.96 -25.33
C ALA A 13 -41.80 8.14 -26.61
N LYS A 14 -42.84 7.29 -26.65
CA LYS A 14 -43.25 6.55 -27.86
C LYS A 14 -43.81 7.47 -28.94
N THR A 15 -44.43 8.57 -28.54
CA THR A 15 -45.11 9.51 -29.43
C THR A 15 -44.12 10.39 -30.17
N ARG A 16 -44.33 10.56 -31.48
CA ARG A 16 -43.54 11.48 -32.32
C ARG A 16 -44.40 12.67 -32.75
N ILE A 17 -43.79 13.85 -32.72
CA ILE A 17 -44.42 15.09 -33.19
C ILE A 17 -43.77 15.48 -34.51
N THR A 18 -44.59 15.85 -35.50
CA THR A 18 -44.08 16.40 -36.77
C THR A 18 -43.68 17.85 -36.58
N LEU A 19 -42.38 18.11 -36.63
CA LEU A 19 -41.83 19.47 -36.46
C LEU A 19 -41.66 20.19 -37.81
N PRO A 20 -41.75 21.53 -37.83
CA PRO A 20 -41.39 22.32 -39.01
C PRO A 20 -39.95 22.06 -39.46
N LYS A 21 -39.70 22.06 -40.78
CA LYS A 21 -38.37 21.77 -41.36
C LYS A 21 -37.28 22.75 -40.92
N ASN A 22 -37.65 23.99 -40.58
CA ASN A 22 -36.70 25.03 -40.16
C ASN A 22 -37.14 25.64 -38.81
N LEU A 23 -36.38 25.38 -37.75
CA LEU A 23 -36.63 25.88 -36.40
C LEU A 23 -35.82 27.16 -36.05
N MET A 24 -35.16 27.77 -37.04
CA MET A 24 -34.44 29.05 -36.87
C MET A 24 -35.41 30.24 -36.79
N ALA A 25 -36.57 30.15 -37.46
CA ALA A 25 -37.62 31.16 -37.38
C ALA A 25 -38.32 31.12 -36.01
N HIS A 26 -38.63 32.31 -35.46
CA HIS A 26 -39.29 32.44 -34.15
C HIS A 26 -40.68 31.81 -34.15
N GLU A 27 -41.48 32.06 -35.18
CA GLU A 27 -42.83 31.51 -35.35
C GLU A 27 -42.84 29.97 -35.41
N ALA A 28 -41.86 29.38 -36.10
CA ALA A 28 -41.72 27.93 -36.17
C ALA A 28 -41.41 27.29 -34.81
N ARG A 29 -40.66 27.99 -33.93
CA ARG A 29 -40.42 27.53 -32.55
C ARG A 29 -41.66 27.63 -31.67
N ILE A 30 -42.45 28.69 -31.81
CA ILE A 30 -43.73 28.84 -31.10
C ILE A 30 -44.69 27.72 -31.53
N SER A 31 -44.80 27.47 -32.83
CA SER A 31 -45.63 26.38 -33.35
C SER A 31 -45.20 25.01 -32.79
N ALA A 32 -43.90 24.72 -32.77
CA ALA A 32 -43.36 23.49 -32.17
C ALA A 32 -43.67 23.38 -30.66
N MET A 33 -43.57 24.47 -29.90
CA MET A 33 -43.91 24.51 -28.48
C MET A 33 -45.41 24.23 -28.24
N LEU A 34 -46.29 24.85 -29.03
CA LEU A 34 -47.74 24.62 -28.93
C LEU A 34 -48.11 23.17 -29.23
N LEU A 35 -47.46 22.54 -30.23
CA LEU A 35 -47.64 21.11 -30.51
C LEU A 35 -47.22 20.22 -29.34
N VAL A 36 -46.09 20.53 -28.69
CA VAL A 36 -45.66 19.80 -27.48
C VAL A 36 -46.66 20.00 -26.34
N GLN A 37 -47.13 21.23 -26.13
CA GLN A 37 -48.12 21.53 -25.09
C GLN A 37 -49.44 20.79 -25.34
N GLU A 38 -49.89 20.71 -26.59
CA GLU A 38 -51.10 19.96 -26.95
C GLU A 38 -50.94 18.47 -26.63
N VAL A 39 -49.77 17.88 -26.92
CA VAL A 39 -49.49 16.50 -26.54
C VAL A 39 -49.52 16.32 -25.03
N LEU A 40 -48.90 17.21 -24.26
CA LEU A 40 -48.93 17.14 -22.79
C LEU A 40 -50.37 17.28 -22.24
N ASN A 41 -51.18 18.17 -22.82
CA ASN A 41 -52.58 18.36 -22.42
C ASN A 41 -53.44 17.11 -22.73
N ARG A 42 -53.14 16.38 -23.81
CA ARG A 42 -53.81 15.13 -24.16
C ARG A 42 -53.41 13.96 -23.26
N PHE A 43 -52.26 14.03 -22.61
CA PHE A 43 -51.73 13.01 -21.69
C PHE A 43 -51.47 13.60 -20.29
N PRO A 44 -52.52 13.92 -19.52
CA PRO A 44 -52.38 14.58 -18.22
C PRO A 44 -51.65 13.72 -17.18
N GLU A 45 -51.70 12.38 -17.30
CA GLU A 45 -50.98 11.44 -16.44
C GLU A 45 -49.54 11.15 -16.90
N GLY A 46 -49.12 11.74 -18.03
CA GLY A 46 -47.79 11.56 -18.62
C GLY A 46 -47.83 10.83 -19.96
N VAL A 47 -46.85 11.13 -20.82
CA VAL A 47 -46.73 10.53 -22.16
C VAL A 47 -46.26 9.07 -22.07
N PRO A 48 -46.78 8.16 -22.91
CA PRO A 48 -46.31 6.77 -22.95
C PRO A 48 -44.82 6.70 -23.26
N LEU A 49 -44.05 6.05 -22.38
CA LEU A 49 -42.60 5.91 -22.49
C LEU A 49 -42.23 4.66 -23.31
N VAL A 50 -41.09 4.73 -23.99
CA VAL A 50 -40.48 3.60 -24.70
C VAL A 50 -39.99 2.58 -23.67
N ASP A 51 -40.41 1.32 -23.81
CA ASP A 51 -39.90 0.20 -23.03
C ASP A 51 -38.63 -0.36 -23.69
N PRO A 52 -37.50 -0.45 -22.96
CA PRO A 52 -36.24 -0.97 -23.49
C PRO A 52 -36.31 -2.39 -24.07
N GLU A 53 -37.17 -3.26 -23.56
CA GLU A 53 -37.26 -4.66 -24.00
C GLU A 53 -38.29 -4.79 -25.13
N ALA A 54 -39.52 -4.30 -24.89
CA ALA A 54 -40.63 -4.48 -25.82
C ALA A 54 -40.53 -3.60 -27.08
N ASP A 55 -40.01 -2.37 -26.94
CA ASP A 55 -39.96 -1.42 -28.06
C ASP A 55 -38.54 -1.25 -28.64
N MET A 56 -37.48 -1.35 -27.82
CA MET A 56 -36.09 -1.23 -28.29
C MET A 56 -35.39 -2.57 -28.52
N GLY A 57 -35.98 -3.70 -28.13
CA GLY A 57 -35.42 -5.03 -28.33
C GLY A 57 -34.12 -5.29 -27.56
N VAL A 58 -33.88 -4.59 -26.46
CA VAL A 58 -32.67 -4.75 -25.64
C VAL A 58 -32.81 -5.99 -24.77
N VAL A 59 -32.15 -7.09 -25.16
CA VAL A 59 -32.14 -8.35 -24.40
C VAL A 59 -30.82 -8.47 -23.62
N ASP A 60 -30.83 -8.05 -22.36
CA ASP A 60 -29.70 -8.17 -21.43
C ASP A 60 -30.17 -8.77 -20.10
N ALA A 61 -29.50 -9.83 -19.65
CA ALA A 61 -29.76 -10.48 -18.38
C ALA A 61 -29.62 -9.53 -17.18
N SER A 62 -28.69 -8.57 -17.23
CA SER A 62 -28.48 -7.55 -16.20
C SER A 62 -29.67 -6.59 -16.08
N LEU A 63 -30.25 -6.20 -17.21
CA LEU A 63 -31.42 -5.32 -17.28
C LEU A 63 -32.65 -6.02 -16.68
N ALA A 64 -32.91 -7.27 -17.09
CA ALA A 64 -34.03 -8.06 -16.58
C ALA A 64 -33.94 -8.28 -15.06
N ALA A 65 -32.74 -8.58 -14.55
CA ALA A 65 -32.49 -8.72 -13.12
C ALA A 65 -32.72 -7.41 -12.35
N THR A 66 -32.27 -6.28 -12.90
CA THR A 66 -32.45 -4.96 -12.29
C THR A 66 -33.93 -4.55 -12.26
N ARG A 67 -34.68 -4.81 -13.34
CA ARG A 67 -36.12 -4.55 -13.41
C ARG A 67 -36.88 -5.39 -12.40
N LYS A 68 -36.56 -6.67 -12.27
CA LYS A 68 -37.15 -7.55 -11.24
C LYS A 68 -36.92 -6.97 -9.83
N LYS A 69 -35.67 -6.60 -9.51
CA LYS A 69 -35.34 -5.93 -8.24
C LYS A 69 -36.14 -4.64 -8.04
N LEU A 70 -36.27 -3.81 -9.06
CA LEU A 70 -37.05 -2.57 -8.99
C LEU A 70 -38.52 -2.85 -8.67
N THR A 71 -39.13 -3.85 -9.31
CA THR A 71 -40.52 -4.25 -9.02
C THR A 71 -40.69 -4.78 -7.59
N GLU A 72 -39.74 -5.59 -7.11
CA GLU A 72 -39.74 -6.09 -5.74
C GLU A 72 -39.61 -4.96 -4.71
N VAL A 73 -38.71 -3.99 -4.95
CA VAL A 73 -38.52 -2.83 -4.07
C VAL A 73 -39.76 -1.93 -4.09
N ARG A 74 -40.36 -1.67 -5.25
CA ARG A 74 -41.61 -0.90 -5.35
C ARG A 74 -42.76 -1.58 -4.62
N ALA A 75 -42.91 -2.90 -4.75
CA ALA A 75 -43.92 -3.67 -4.02
C ALA A 75 -43.71 -3.59 -2.50
N LYS A 76 -42.46 -3.74 -2.04
CA LYS A 76 -42.09 -3.58 -0.62
C LYS A 76 -42.38 -2.17 -0.11
N LEU A 77 -42.06 -1.14 -0.91
CA LEU A 77 -42.33 0.25 -0.56
C LEU A 77 -43.84 0.51 -0.46
N ALA A 78 -44.63 0.08 -1.44
CA ALA A 78 -46.08 0.23 -1.42
C ALA A 78 -46.77 -0.53 -0.28
N ALA A 79 -46.22 -1.69 0.11
CA ALA A 79 -46.69 -2.45 1.25
C ALA A 79 -46.34 -1.78 2.60
N HIS A 80 -45.32 -0.92 2.63
CA HIS A 80 -44.82 -0.33 3.86
C HIS A 80 -45.83 0.65 4.49
N PRO A 81 -46.12 0.55 5.80
CA PRO A 81 -47.11 1.39 6.47
C PRO A 81 -46.89 2.90 6.32
N MET A 82 -45.64 3.34 6.16
CA MET A 82 -45.33 4.77 5.99
C MET A 82 -45.57 5.29 4.56
N ALA A 83 -45.51 4.44 3.53
CA ALA A 83 -45.82 4.86 2.16
C ALA A 83 -47.31 5.20 2.02
N LYS A 84 -48.16 4.37 2.62
CA LYS A 84 -49.63 4.58 2.68
C LYS A 84 -50.06 5.81 3.48
N CYS A 85 -49.15 6.40 4.25
CA CYS A 85 -49.42 7.59 5.05
C CYS A 85 -49.06 8.89 4.30
N GLY A 86 -48.39 8.81 3.15
CA GLY A 86 -47.96 9.97 2.35
C GLY A 86 -48.85 10.30 1.14
N ASP A 87 -49.88 9.50 0.85
CA ASP A 87 -50.79 9.75 -0.28
C ASP A 87 -51.66 11.00 -0.01
N THR A 88 -51.40 12.05 -0.78
CA THR A 88 -52.08 13.36 -0.74
C THR A 88 -53.42 13.38 -1.48
N SER A 89 -53.92 12.24 -1.95
CA SER A 89 -55.15 12.14 -2.76
C SER A 89 -56.44 11.95 -1.95
N ALA A 90 -56.39 11.91 -0.61
CA ALA A 90 -57.57 11.83 0.23
C ALA A 90 -57.96 13.21 0.80
N PRO A 91 -59.24 13.64 0.71
CA PRO A 91 -59.70 14.90 1.29
C PRO A 91 -59.51 14.89 2.81
N ALA A 92 -58.97 15.98 3.34
CA ALA A 92 -58.56 16.16 4.73
C ALA A 92 -59.73 16.35 5.71
N ASP A 93 -60.67 15.40 5.74
CA ASP A 93 -61.90 15.52 6.54
C ASP A 93 -61.86 14.79 7.90
N SER A 94 -60.71 14.22 8.31
CA SER A 94 -60.57 13.63 9.65
C SER A 94 -59.32 14.14 10.41
N THR A 95 -59.53 14.74 11.58
CA THR A 95 -58.47 15.23 12.49
C THR A 95 -57.51 14.13 12.96
N ALA A 96 -57.87 12.86 12.75
CA ALA A 96 -57.08 11.69 13.11
C ALA A 96 -56.04 11.32 12.03
N GLU A 97 -56.37 11.44 10.74
CA GLU A 97 -55.43 11.16 9.65
C GLU A 97 -54.33 12.23 9.54
N ALA A 98 -54.69 13.50 9.69
CA ALA A 98 -53.70 14.58 9.73
C ALA A 98 -52.68 14.41 10.88
N LYS A 99 -53.13 13.94 12.06
CA LYS A 99 -52.24 13.62 13.20
C LYS A 99 -51.31 12.45 12.90
N LYS A 100 -51.81 11.40 12.20
CA LYS A 100 -51.02 10.24 11.80
C LYS A 100 -49.94 10.60 10.78
N GLN A 101 -50.28 11.45 9.79
CA GLN A 101 -49.34 11.97 8.80
C GLN A 101 -48.23 12.82 9.44
N LEU A 102 -48.59 13.72 10.36
CA LEU A 102 -47.62 14.55 11.08
C LEU A 102 -46.67 13.69 11.96
N MET A 103 -47.16 12.60 12.54
CA MET A 103 -46.34 11.67 13.32
C MET A 103 -45.32 10.94 12.43
N VAL A 104 -45.73 10.49 11.24
CA VAL A 104 -44.83 9.83 10.27
C VAL A 104 -43.77 10.82 9.76
N ALA A 105 -44.15 12.06 9.44
CA ALA A 105 -43.20 13.09 9.03
C ALA A 105 -42.14 13.37 10.11
N ARG A 106 -42.56 13.47 11.38
CA ARG A 106 -41.63 13.61 12.52
C ARG A 106 -40.71 12.41 12.70
N GLN A 107 -41.22 11.19 12.51
CA GLN A 107 -40.41 9.98 12.56
C GLN A 107 -39.37 9.94 11.43
N MET A 108 -39.77 10.29 10.21
CA MET A 108 -38.87 10.39 9.05
C MET A 108 -37.77 11.43 9.28
N GLU A 109 -38.12 12.61 9.80
CA GLU A 109 -37.14 13.65 10.16
C GLU A 109 -36.15 13.12 11.22
N GLY A 110 -36.63 12.38 12.22
CA GLY A 110 -35.77 11.73 13.22
C GLY A 110 -34.80 10.71 12.61
N TYR A 111 -35.27 9.90 11.65
CA TYR A 111 -34.40 8.96 10.92
C TYR A 111 -33.37 9.67 10.04
N GLU A 112 -33.75 10.77 9.37
CA GLU A 112 -32.82 11.58 8.59
C GLU A 112 -31.75 12.24 9.47
N GLN A 113 -32.14 12.78 10.62
CA GLN A 113 -31.19 13.34 11.59
C GLN A 113 -30.24 12.27 12.11
N LYS A 114 -30.75 11.08 12.46
CA LYS A 114 -29.91 9.95 12.85
C LYS A 114 -28.93 9.57 11.75
N ALA A 115 -29.38 9.42 10.50
CA ALA A 115 -28.52 9.06 9.37
C ALA A 115 -27.42 10.10 9.13
N LYS A 116 -27.71 11.40 9.29
CA LYS A 116 -26.72 12.48 9.21
C LYS A 116 -25.67 12.38 10.33
N ILE A 117 -26.10 12.11 11.56
CA ILE A 117 -25.20 11.93 12.70
C ILE A 117 -24.33 10.70 12.50
N ASP A 118 -24.90 9.58 12.07
CA ASP A 118 -24.17 8.32 11.81
C ASP A 118 -23.12 8.52 10.71
N ALA A 119 -23.46 9.23 9.62
CA ALA A 119 -22.50 9.57 8.57
C ALA A 119 -21.35 10.45 9.10
N LYS A 120 -21.66 11.44 9.95
CA LYS A 120 -20.66 12.31 10.57
C LYS A 120 -19.77 11.58 11.57
N ILE A 121 -20.31 10.62 12.31
CA ILE A 121 -19.53 9.74 13.18
C ILE A 121 -18.55 8.92 12.34
N GLN A 122 -19.03 8.31 11.25
CA GLN A 122 -18.18 7.53 10.36
C GLN A 122 -17.03 8.39 9.81
N GLU A 123 -17.33 9.57 9.27
CA GLU A 123 -16.35 10.54 8.76
C GLU A 123 -15.29 10.87 9.81
N LEU A 124 -15.70 11.27 11.02
CA LEU A 124 -14.79 11.63 12.10
C LEU A 124 -13.93 10.45 12.57
N VAL A 125 -14.49 9.23 12.61
CA VAL A 125 -13.74 8.02 12.96
C VAL A 125 -12.69 7.71 11.89
N THR A 126 -13.05 7.78 10.61
CA THR A 126 -12.10 7.53 9.52
C THR A 126 -11.01 8.57 9.44
N GLU A 127 -11.34 9.86 9.46
CA GLU A 127 -10.38 10.94 9.26
C GLU A 127 -9.54 11.20 10.51
N LYS A 128 -10.18 11.37 11.68
CA LYS A 128 -9.47 11.82 12.89
C LYS A 128 -8.90 10.67 13.69
N LEU A 129 -9.62 9.55 13.81
CA LEU A 129 -9.17 8.44 14.64
C LEU A 129 -8.31 7.44 13.88
N ASN A 130 -8.73 6.99 12.69
CA ASN A 130 -7.97 6.02 11.89
C ASN A 130 -6.91 6.71 11.01
N GLY A 131 -7.16 7.94 10.57
CA GLY A 131 -6.22 8.74 9.78
C GLY A 131 -5.10 9.39 10.59
N SER A 132 -5.24 9.54 11.91
CA SER A 132 -4.23 10.22 12.73
C SER A 132 -2.88 9.50 12.70
N MET A 133 -1.85 10.23 12.25
CA MET A 133 -0.47 9.77 12.21
C MET A 133 0.03 9.30 13.58
N ALA A 134 -0.39 9.97 14.66
CA ALA A 134 0.01 9.60 16.01
C ALA A 134 -0.49 8.19 16.40
N ARG A 135 -1.70 7.82 15.96
CA ARG A 135 -2.23 6.48 16.21
C ARG A 135 -1.52 5.44 15.35
N LYS A 136 -1.28 5.74 14.07
CA LYS A 136 -0.52 4.85 13.18
C LYS A 136 0.87 4.57 13.75
N PHE A 137 1.59 5.61 14.19
CA PHE A 137 2.89 5.48 14.84
C PHE A 137 2.82 4.64 16.12
N ARG A 138 1.83 4.86 17.00
CA ARG A 138 1.66 4.03 18.21
C ARG A 138 1.42 2.55 17.90
N ILE A 139 0.63 2.25 16.87
CA ILE A 139 0.39 0.87 16.43
C ILE A 139 1.68 0.26 15.89
N GLU A 140 2.40 1.00 15.04
CA GLU A 140 3.67 0.55 14.47
C GLU A 140 4.72 0.28 15.55
N VAL A 141 4.95 1.20 16.48
CA VAL A 141 5.87 1.01 17.62
C VAL A 141 5.48 -0.21 18.43
N LYS A 142 4.18 -0.40 18.73
CA LYS A 142 3.72 -1.59 19.46
C LYS A 142 4.03 -2.88 18.71
N ASN A 143 3.85 -2.90 17.39
CA ASN A 143 4.14 -4.06 16.54
C ASN A 143 5.64 -4.33 16.47
N ARG A 144 6.48 -3.31 16.25
CA ARG A 144 7.95 -3.43 16.26
C ARG A 144 8.48 -3.89 17.62
N CYS A 145 7.93 -3.41 18.74
CA CYS A 145 8.30 -3.92 20.06
C CYS A 145 7.98 -5.42 20.25
N LYS A 146 6.92 -5.94 19.62
CA LYS A 146 6.66 -7.39 19.64
C LYS A 146 7.71 -8.17 18.85
N VAL A 147 8.12 -7.65 17.68
CA VAL A 147 9.20 -8.23 16.87
C VAL A 147 10.49 -8.28 17.68
N LEU A 148 10.89 -7.17 18.30
CA LEU A 148 12.11 -7.10 19.11
C LEU A 148 12.09 -8.06 20.31
N ARG A 149 10.92 -8.29 20.93
CA ARG A 149 10.76 -9.34 21.94
C ARG A 149 10.86 -10.75 21.34
N LYS A 150 10.32 -10.99 20.15
CA LYS A 150 10.41 -12.30 19.48
C LYS A 150 11.81 -12.64 19.02
N LEU A 151 12.64 -11.63 18.74
CA LEU A 151 14.05 -11.79 18.37
C LEU A 151 15.01 -11.75 19.58
N ASP A 152 14.49 -11.74 20.81
CA ASP A 152 15.26 -11.65 22.06
C ASP A 152 16.18 -10.41 22.15
N MET A 153 15.76 -9.30 21.55
CA MET A 153 16.42 -7.99 21.67
C MET A 153 15.86 -7.17 22.83
N LEU A 154 14.60 -7.42 23.20
CA LEU A 154 13.95 -6.87 24.39
C LEU A 154 13.51 -7.99 25.31
N SER A 155 13.59 -7.73 26.62
CA SER A 155 13.00 -8.59 27.65
C SER A 155 11.50 -8.76 27.43
N GLN A 156 10.99 -9.98 27.66
CA GLN A 156 9.58 -10.30 27.44
C GLN A 156 8.65 -9.45 28.32
N ASP A 157 9.04 -9.21 29.58
CA ASP A 157 8.18 -8.61 30.60
C ASP A 157 8.55 -7.16 30.94
N THR A 158 9.84 -6.83 30.98
CA THR A 158 10.34 -5.54 31.51
C THR A 158 10.58 -4.48 30.43
N GLN A 159 10.51 -4.86 29.14
CA GLN A 159 10.93 -4.02 27.99
C GLN A 159 12.38 -3.52 28.06
N GLU A 160 13.23 -4.13 28.90
CA GLU A 160 14.64 -3.80 28.99
C GLU A 160 15.40 -4.33 27.77
N VAL A 161 16.40 -3.57 27.31
CA VAL A 161 17.23 -3.94 26.17
C VAL A 161 18.20 -5.06 26.57
N LEU A 162 18.09 -6.21 25.91
CA LEU A 162 18.95 -7.38 26.13
C LEU A 162 20.28 -7.23 25.39
N LEU A 163 21.22 -8.15 25.64
CA LEU A 163 22.56 -8.14 25.02
C LEU A 163 22.50 -8.02 23.50
N LYS A 164 21.59 -8.77 22.86
CA LYS A 164 21.37 -8.73 21.41
C LYS A 164 20.85 -7.38 20.94
N GLY A 165 19.92 -6.78 21.68
CA GLY A 165 19.46 -5.42 21.40
C GLY A 165 20.56 -4.36 21.55
N LYS A 166 21.42 -4.50 22.57
CA LYS A 166 22.58 -3.61 22.75
C LYS A 166 23.59 -3.72 21.62
N ALA A 167 23.86 -4.94 21.14
CA ALA A 167 24.71 -5.15 19.97
C ALA A 167 24.11 -4.53 18.70
N ALA A 168 22.78 -4.66 18.51
CA ALA A 168 22.08 -4.03 17.40
C ALA A 168 22.15 -2.50 17.42
N CYS A 169 22.21 -1.87 18.61
CA CYS A 169 22.39 -0.42 18.72
C CYS A 169 23.71 0.12 18.16
N GLU A 170 24.71 -0.74 17.95
CA GLU A 170 26.00 -0.35 17.34
C GLU A 170 25.96 -0.41 15.80
N ILE A 171 24.89 -0.95 15.19
CA ILE A 171 24.74 -1.11 13.74
C ILE A 171 23.80 -0.03 13.18
N ASP A 172 24.29 0.78 12.25
CA ASP A 172 23.52 1.86 11.59
C ASP A 172 23.66 1.81 10.05
N THR A 173 24.77 1.28 9.52
CA THR A 173 25.05 1.32 8.08
C THR A 173 24.26 0.28 7.27
N ALA A 174 23.74 -0.76 7.93
CA ALA A 174 23.00 -1.88 7.35
C ALA A 174 21.84 -2.31 8.27
N ASP A 175 21.08 -3.34 7.85
CA ASP A 175 19.97 -3.88 8.64
C ASP A 175 20.48 -4.43 9.99
N GLU A 176 20.11 -3.75 11.06
CA GLU A 176 20.58 -3.99 12.42
C GLU A 176 20.09 -5.34 12.96
N LEU A 177 18.90 -5.78 12.54
CA LEU A 177 18.32 -7.04 13.00
C LEU A 177 19.07 -8.21 12.39
N LEU A 178 19.21 -8.24 11.06
CA LEU A 178 19.86 -9.33 10.34
C LEU A 178 21.36 -9.40 10.66
N THR A 179 22.04 -8.25 10.70
CA THR A 179 23.46 -8.20 11.05
C THR A 179 23.69 -8.81 12.43
N THR A 180 22.89 -8.41 13.41
CA THR A 180 22.99 -8.94 14.78
C THR A 180 22.65 -10.42 14.85
N GLU A 181 21.59 -10.88 14.18
CA GLU A 181 21.24 -12.30 14.13
C GLU A 181 22.37 -13.16 13.58
N LEU A 182 23.03 -12.71 12.50
CA LEU A 182 24.18 -13.40 11.92
C LEU A 182 25.35 -13.51 12.88
N MET A 183 25.62 -12.47 13.67
CA MET A 183 26.66 -12.47 14.69
C MET A 183 26.37 -13.47 15.81
N PHE A 184 25.12 -13.56 16.28
CA PHE A 184 24.70 -14.50 17.33
C PHE A 184 24.58 -15.96 16.85
N HIS A 185 24.24 -16.18 15.59
CA HIS A 185 24.20 -17.53 14.97
C HIS A 185 25.58 -18.04 14.56
N ASN A 186 26.65 -17.32 14.92
CA ASN A 186 28.01 -17.74 14.68
C ASN A 186 28.34 -17.95 13.19
N ALA A 187 27.71 -17.15 12.31
CA ALA A 187 27.84 -17.25 10.85
C ALA A 187 29.27 -17.09 10.36
N PHE A 188 30.05 -16.33 11.12
CA PHE A 188 31.30 -15.73 10.66
C PHE A 188 32.54 -16.40 11.23
N ASN A 189 32.47 -17.19 12.31
CA ASN A 189 33.68 -17.63 13.01
C ASN A 189 34.57 -18.55 12.17
N GLN A 190 34.00 -19.41 11.32
CA GLN A 190 34.77 -20.34 10.47
C GLN A 190 35.29 -19.71 9.16
N LEU A 191 34.98 -18.45 8.90
CA LEU A 191 35.39 -17.76 7.66
C LEU A 191 36.77 -17.11 7.81
N SER A 192 37.57 -17.17 6.74
CA SER A 192 38.74 -16.30 6.61
C SER A 192 38.32 -14.82 6.47
N VAL A 193 39.23 -13.88 6.70
CA VAL A 193 38.92 -12.44 6.59
C VAL A 193 38.34 -12.07 5.21
N PRO A 194 38.91 -12.51 4.06
CA PRO A 194 38.31 -12.23 2.76
C PRO A 194 36.90 -12.81 2.58
N GLN A 195 36.66 -14.04 3.06
CA GLN A 195 35.34 -14.67 2.98
C GLN A 195 34.31 -13.95 3.87
N PHE A 196 34.72 -13.58 5.08
CA PHE A 196 33.89 -12.84 6.01
C PHE A 196 33.45 -11.50 5.42
N VAL A 197 34.39 -10.69 4.94
CA VAL A 197 34.10 -9.37 4.38
C VAL A 197 33.26 -9.49 3.10
N ALA A 198 33.49 -10.52 2.28
CA ALA A 198 32.64 -10.82 1.13
C ALA A 198 31.19 -11.12 1.55
N VAL A 199 30.94 -11.98 2.54
CA VAL A 199 29.57 -12.27 3.00
C VAL A 199 28.89 -11.04 3.60
N VAL A 200 29.62 -10.24 4.39
CA VAL A 200 29.10 -8.98 4.98
C VAL A 200 28.71 -7.98 3.88
N SER A 201 29.35 -8.01 2.71
CA SER A 201 28.98 -7.14 1.59
C SER A 201 27.55 -7.34 1.08
N CYS A 202 26.93 -8.51 1.33
CA CYS A 202 25.52 -8.75 1.01
C CYS A 202 24.55 -7.87 1.81
N LEU A 203 25.00 -7.30 2.93
CA LEU A 203 24.21 -6.40 3.78
C LEU A 203 24.25 -4.95 3.30
N ILE A 204 25.11 -4.63 2.32
CA ILE A 204 25.22 -3.30 1.73
C ILE A 204 24.36 -3.24 0.46
N PRO A 205 23.33 -2.40 0.42
CA PRO A 205 22.54 -2.22 -0.79
C PRO A 205 23.41 -1.77 -1.96
N CYS A 206 23.28 -2.47 -3.09
CA CYS A 206 24.00 -2.16 -4.33
C CYS A 206 23.04 -2.26 -5.52
N GLU A 207 23.43 -1.61 -6.62
CA GLU A 207 22.71 -1.69 -7.89
C GLU A 207 22.69 -3.14 -8.40
N LYS A 208 21.73 -3.45 -9.29
CA LYS A 208 21.65 -4.78 -9.90
C LYS A 208 22.80 -4.93 -10.90
N SER A 209 23.53 -6.02 -10.80
CA SER A 209 24.55 -6.46 -11.76
C SER A 209 24.03 -7.67 -12.54
N GLN A 210 24.48 -7.81 -13.79
CA GLN A 210 24.25 -9.02 -14.59
C GLN A 210 25.31 -10.10 -14.36
N ASP A 211 26.36 -9.80 -13.59
CA ASP A 211 27.48 -10.70 -13.37
C ASP A 211 27.11 -11.91 -12.50
N MET A 212 27.67 -13.07 -12.88
CA MET A 212 27.54 -14.27 -12.07
C MET A 212 28.60 -14.32 -10.97
N VAL A 213 28.13 -14.41 -9.72
CA VAL A 213 29.00 -14.57 -8.55
C VAL A 213 29.67 -15.95 -8.56
N THR A 214 31.00 -15.96 -8.72
CA THR A 214 31.86 -17.14 -8.80
C THR A 214 32.29 -17.69 -7.44
N GLN A 215 32.34 -16.89 -6.37
CA GLN A 215 32.74 -17.40 -5.04
C GLN A 215 31.61 -18.11 -4.27
N LYS A 216 30.39 -18.22 -4.81
CA LYS A 216 29.21 -18.76 -4.11
C LYS A 216 29.47 -20.09 -3.40
N ASP A 217 30.17 -21.02 -4.03
CA ASP A 217 30.38 -22.37 -3.47
C ASP A 217 31.21 -22.37 -2.18
N LYS A 218 32.18 -21.45 -2.05
CA LYS A 218 33.07 -21.38 -0.87
C LYS A 218 32.40 -20.74 0.35
N VAL A 219 31.28 -20.05 0.14
CA VAL A 219 30.54 -19.29 1.16
C VAL A 219 29.03 -19.61 1.10
N ALA A 220 28.68 -20.74 0.48
CA ALA A 220 27.30 -21.17 0.29
C ALA A 220 26.57 -21.33 1.63
N ARG A 221 27.25 -21.92 2.64
CA ARG A 221 26.68 -22.10 3.97
C ARG A 221 26.36 -20.78 4.67
N PRO A 222 27.28 -19.80 4.82
CA PRO A 222 26.95 -18.49 5.35
C PRO A 222 25.83 -17.76 4.57
N LEU A 223 25.83 -17.86 3.24
CA LEU A 223 24.79 -17.23 2.41
C LEU A 223 23.41 -17.85 2.62
N ALA A 224 23.33 -19.18 2.69
CA ALA A 224 22.08 -19.87 2.98
C ALA A 224 21.55 -19.46 4.37
N MET A 225 22.43 -19.36 5.36
CA MET A 225 22.04 -18.93 6.70
C MET A 225 21.59 -17.47 6.73
N LEU A 226 22.24 -16.59 5.96
CA LEU A 226 21.79 -15.20 5.79
C LEU A 226 20.36 -15.14 5.21
N GLN A 227 20.09 -15.89 4.14
CA GLN A 227 18.76 -15.93 3.53
C GLN A 227 17.70 -16.53 4.46
N GLU A 228 18.05 -17.58 5.20
CA GLU A 228 17.17 -18.20 6.20
C GLU A 228 16.83 -17.21 7.33
N LEU A 229 17.83 -16.54 7.90
CA LEU A 229 17.62 -15.55 8.95
C LEU A 229 16.84 -14.34 8.44
N ALA A 230 17.13 -13.83 7.25
CA ALA A 230 16.37 -12.74 6.64
C ALA A 230 14.88 -13.12 6.48
N ARG A 231 14.61 -14.34 6.00
CA ARG A 231 13.25 -14.87 5.86
C ARG A 231 12.55 -15.02 7.21
N ASN A 232 13.25 -15.51 8.22
CA ASN A 232 12.72 -15.66 9.57
C ASN A 232 12.37 -14.28 10.17
N ILE A 233 13.25 -13.30 10.06
CA ILE A 233 13.01 -11.92 10.55
C ILE A 233 11.81 -11.30 9.84
N ALA A 234 11.73 -11.36 8.51
CA ALA A 234 10.60 -10.81 7.76
C ALA A 234 9.28 -11.51 8.09
N THR A 235 9.31 -12.84 8.30
CA THR A 235 8.13 -13.60 8.72
C THR A 235 7.64 -13.15 10.09
N VAL A 236 8.56 -13.03 11.07
CA VAL A 236 8.24 -12.51 12.41
C VAL A 236 7.69 -11.08 12.33
N GLN A 237 8.25 -10.23 11.47
CA GLN A 237 7.74 -8.87 11.24
C GLN A 237 6.29 -8.89 10.71
N ALA A 238 6.02 -9.67 9.67
CA ALA A 238 4.70 -9.78 9.06
C ALA A 238 3.66 -10.35 10.04
N GLU A 239 3.99 -11.43 10.76
CA GLU A 239 3.11 -12.04 11.77
C GLU A 239 2.74 -11.07 12.92
N ASN A 240 3.60 -10.09 13.19
CA ASN A 240 3.38 -9.10 14.25
C ASN A 240 2.76 -7.79 13.74
N GLY A 241 2.32 -7.74 12.48
CA GLY A 241 1.59 -6.61 11.90
C GLY A 241 2.48 -5.45 11.45
N VAL A 242 3.74 -5.72 11.14
CA VAL A 242 4.60 -4.80 10.39
C VAL A 242 4.35 -5.02 8.90
N GLU A 243 4.13 -3.94 8.15
CA GLU A 243 3.90 -3.99 6.71
C GLU A 243 5.22 -4.24 5.98
N ILE A 244 5.45 -5.49 5.59
CA ILE A 244 6.66 -5.92 4.89
C ILE A 244 6.33 -7.07 3.94
N ASN A 245 6.96 -7.08 2.76
CA ASN A 245 6.94 -8.24 1.87
C ASN A 245 8.18 -9.11 2.16
N VAL A 246 7.94 -10.36 2.52
CA VAL A 246 9.00 -11.32 2.89
C VAL A 246 9.98 -11.55 1.75
N GLU A 247 9.49 -11.72 0.52
CA GLU A 247 10.37 -11.99 -0.62
C GLU A 247 11.20 -10.74 -0.97
N ASP A 248 10.58 -9.56 -1.00
CA ASP A 248 11.30 -8.31 -1.29
C ASP A 248 12.40 -8.02 -0.25
N TYR A 249 12.14 -8.33 1.03
CA TYR A 249 13.12 -8.19 2.10
C TYR A 249 14.30 -9.16 1.91
N VAL A 250 14.03 -10.45 1.68
CA VAL A 250 15.09 -11.45 1.44
C VAL A 250 15.90 -11.11 0.19
N ASP A 251 15.23 -10.70 -0.89
CA ASP A 251 15.85 -10.32 -2.15
C ASP A 251 16.66 -9.02 -2.06
N SER A 252 16.52 -8.24 -1.00
CA SER A 252 17.34 -7.03 -0.80
C SER A 252 18.81 -7.37 -0.49
N PHE A 253 19.09 -8.56 0.03
CA PHE A 253 20.42 -8.99 0.45
C PHE A 253 21.12 -9.84 -0.62
N LYS A 254 21.71 -9.18 -1.62
CA LYS A 254 22.26 -9.85 -2.80
C LYS A 254 23.77 -10.04 -2.72
N PRO A 255 24.29 -11.17 -3.23
CA PRO A 255 25.73 -11.43 -3.30
C PRO A 255 26.47 -10.64 -4.39
N THR A 256 25.91 -9.52 -4.87
CA THR A 256 26.41 -8.75 -6.02
C THR A 256 27.88 -8.32 -5.85
N LEU A 257 28.25 -7.84 -4.67
CA LEU A 257 29.59 -7.29 -4.41
C LEU A 257 30.61 -8.34 -3.95
N MET A 258 30.18 -9.58 -3.70
CA MET A 258 30.99 -10.57 -2.99
C MET A 258 32.32 -10.84 -3.67
N ASP A 259 32.32 -11.06 -4.98
CA ASP A 259 33.52 -11.39 -5.74
C ASP A 259 34.50 -10.22 -5.79
N LEU A 260 33.97 -9.00 -6.01
CA LEU A 260 34.77 -7.78 -6.05
C LEU A 260 35.44 -7.54 -4.70
N VAL A 261 34.67 -7.64 -3.62
CA VAL A 261 35.14 -7.46 -2.26
C VAL A 261 36.16 -8.54 -1.89
N TYR A 262 35.91 -9.80 -2.24
CA TYR A 262 36.85 -10.89 -1.99
C TYR A 262 38.20 -10.64 -2.68
N LYS A 263 38.18 -10.31 -3.99
CA LYS A 263 39.39 -9.98 -4.77
C LYS A 263 40.10 -8.75 -4.20
N TRP A 264 39.35 -7.73 -3.79
CA TRP A 264 39.92 -6.54 -3.17
C TRP A 264 40.61 -6.86 -1.83
N VAL A 265 39.94 -7.55 -0.92
CA VAL A 265 40.54 -7.90 0.37
C VAL A 265 41.71 -8.88 0.19
N SER A 266 41.75 -9.62 -0.92
CA SER A 266 42.87 -10.49 -1.31
C SER A 266 44.04 -9.78 -2.02
N GLY A 267 43.94 -8.47 -2.28
CA GLY A 267 45.05 -7.65 -2.79
C GLY A 267 45.04 -7.29 -4.28
N SER A 268 43.99 -7.61 -5.05
CA SER A 268 43.92 -7.26 -6.48
C SER A 268 44.00 -5.75 -6.76
N SER A 269 44.40 -5.31 -7.95
CA SER A 269 44.36 -3.87 -8.26
C SER A 269 42.93 -3.38 -8.49
N PHE A 270 42.68 -2.07 -8.38
CA PHE A 270 41.34 -1.54 -8.69
C PHE A 270 41.01 -1.65 -10.18
N ALA A 271 42.03 -1.60 -11.06
CA ALA A 271 41.87 -1.81 -12.49
C ALA A 271 41.32 -3.22 -12.79
N ASP A 272 41.91 -4.25 -12.17
CA ASP A 272 41.43 -5.64 -12.33
C ASP A 272 39.99 -5.82 -11.81
N LEU A 273 39.61 -5.06 -10.78
CA LEU A 273 38.24 -5.09 -10.26
C LEU A 273 37.25 -4.46 -11.23
N ALA A 274 37.58 -3.26 -11.73
CA ALA A 274 36.73 -2.50 -12.65
C ALA A 274 36.49 -3.26 -13.96
N GLU A 275 37.48 -4.00 -14.46
CA GLU A 275 37.31 -4.87 -15.64
C GLU A 275 36.47 -6.12 -15.36
N SER A 276 36.32 -6.52 -14.09
CA SER A 276 35.63 -7.75 -13.70
C SER A 276 34.17 -7.56 -13.29
N THR A 277 33.64 -6.35 -13.44
CA THR A 277 32.25 -6.03 -13.10
C THR A 277 31.61 -5.08 -14.10
N ASP A 278 30.29 -5.20 -14.27
CA ASP A 278 29.46 -4.22 -14.99
C ASP A 278 29.05 -2.99 -14.14
N LEU A 279 29.42 -2.96 -12.86
CA LEU A 279 29.10 -1.86 -11.95
C LEU A 279 29.98 -0.64 -12.19
N PHE A 280 29.37 0.56 -12.14
CA PHE A 280 30.12 1.81 -12.17
C PHE A 280 31.10 1.93 -10.99
N GLU A 281 32.32 2.40 -11.27
CA GLU A 281 33.42 2.48 -10.31
C GLU A 281 33.05 3.34 -9.09
N GLY A 282 32.32 4.44 -9.32
CA GLY A 282 31.83 5.30 -8.25
C GLY A 282 30.82 4.61 -7.33
N SER A 283 30.00 3.69 -7.85
CA SER A 283 29.09 2.87 -7.04
C SER A 283 29.85 1.82 -6.24
N VAL A 284 30.88 1.19 -6.82
CA VAL A 284 31.79 0.27 -6.11
C VAL A 284 32.52 0.97 -4.96
N ILE A 285 33.12 2.15 -5.21
CA ILE A 285 33.84 2.92 -4.19
C ILE A 285 32.92 3.31 -3.03
N ARG A 286 31.70 3.79 -3.33
CA ARG A 286 30.70 4.12 -2.29
C ARG A 286 30.30 2.90 -1.47
N ALA A 287 30.07 1.76 -2.13
CA ALA A 287 29.73 0.52 -1.44
C ALA A 287 30.87 0.03 -0.53
N PHE A 288 32.13 0.13 -0.96
CA PHE A 288 33.28 -0.28 -0.16
C PHE A 288 33.48 0.62 1.06
N ARG A 289 33.23 1.93 0.93
CA ARG A 289 33.26 2.87 2.07
C ARG A 289 32.19 2.53 3.11
N ARG A 290 30.95 2.28 2.67
CA ARG A 290 29.86 1.83 3.55
C ARG A 290 30.16 0.47 4.19
N LEU A 291 30.74 -0.46 3.43
CA LEU A 291 31.15 -1.75 3.96
C LEU A 291 32.22 -1.60 5.06
N ASN A 292 33.19 -0.70 4.88
CA ASN A 292 34.19 -0.42 5.90
C ASN A 292 33.59 0.18 7.17
N GLU A 293 32.60 1.07 7.05
CA GLU A 293 31.86 1.61 8.19
C GLU A 293 31.06 0.51 8.92
N LEU A 294 30.37 -0.35 8.17
CA LEU A 294 29.67 -1.50 8.73
C LEU A 294 30.62 -2.44 9.48
N LEU A 295 31.82 -2.71 8.95
CA LEU A 295 32.80 -3.55 9.64
C LEU A 295 33.30 -2.92 10.94
N ALA A 296 33.49 -1.60 10.97
CA ALA A 296 33.83 -0.89 12.20
C ALA A 296 32.70 -0.99 13.24
N GLN A 297 31.45 -0.82 12.82
CA GLN A 297 30.26 -1.02 13.66
C GLN A 297 30.14 -2.46 14.17
N MET A 298 30.39 -3.46 13.31
CA MET A 298 30.40 -4.87 13.69
C MET A 298 31.51 -5.19 14.71
N ALA A 299 32.66 -4.52 14.66
CA ALA A 299 33.71 -4.66 15.66
C ALA A 299 33.23 -4.17 17.05
N LEU A 300 32.57 -3.00 17.10
CA LEU A 300 31.96 -2.48 18.32
C LEU A 300 30.85 -3.41 18.85
N ALA A 301 29.96 -3.87 17.98
CA ALA A 301 28.93 -4.84 18.33
C ALA A 301 29.54 -6.16 18.87
N ALA A 302 30.64 -6.64 18.28
CA ALA A 302 31.32 -7.85 18.74
C ALA A 302 31.96 -7.66 20.13
N GLN A 303 32.47 -6.46 20.42
CA GLN A 303 32.94 -6.08 21.75
C GLN A 303 31.80 -6.11 22.78
N VAL A 304 30.62 -5.60 22.44
CA VAL A 304 29.42 -5.65 23.29
C VAL A 304 29.00 -7.09 23.58
N ILE A 305 29.03 -7.95 22.56
CA ILE A 305 28.70 -9.39 22.68
C ILE A 305 29.74 -10.14 23.54
N GLY A 306 30.98 -9.65 23.59
CA GLY A 306 32.10 -10.33 24.22
C GLY A 306 32.72 -11.42 23.32
N ASN A 307 32.73 -11.20 22.00
CA ASN A 307 33.32 -12.13 21.02
C ASN A 307 34.61 -11.53 20.41
N PRO A 308 35.79 -11.75 21.02
CA PRO A 308 37.05 -11.13 20.59
C PRO A 308 37.53 -11.63 19.23
N ASP A 309 37.19 -12.86 18.85
CA ASP A 309 37.56 -13.42 17.55
C ASP A 309 36.84 -12.69 16.42
N LEU A 310 35.55 -12.39 16.62
CA LEU A 310 34.76 -11.64 15.66
C LEU A 310 35.18 -10.17 15.60
N GLU A 311 35.45 -9.55 16.76
CA GLU A 311 35.99 -8.19 16.84
C GLU A 311 37.29 -8.07 16.02
N GLN A 312 38.26 -8.96 16.28
CA GLN A 312 39.52 -8.94 15.57
C GLN A 312 39.34 -9.19 14.06
N LYS A 313 38.42 -10.07 13.68
CA LYS A 313 38.12 -10.37 12.27
C LYS A 313 37.50 -9.17 11.56
N ALA A 314 36.58 -8.47 12.22
CA ALA A 314 35.96 -7.25 11.71
C ALA A 314 36.98 -6.13 11.54
N THR A 315 37.82 -5.89 12.54
CA THR A 315 38.90 -4.90 12.49
C THR A 315 39.89 -5.18 11.35
N LYS A 316 40.38 -6.42 11.23
CA LYS A 316 41.27 -6.83 10.13
C LYS A 316 40.61 -6.69 8.76
N GLY A 317 39.31 -6.97 8.68
CA GLY A 317 38.53 -6.79 7.46
C GLY A 317 38.43 -5.33 7.03
N ALA A 318 38.17 -4.44 7.99
CA ALA A 318 38.12 -3.00 7.76
C ALA A 318 39.48 -2.46 7.29
N GLU A 319 40.57 -2.84 7.96
CA GLU A 319 41.94 -2.47 7.57
C GLU A 319 42.28 -2.94 6.15
N ALA A 320 41.91 -4.17 5.79
CA ALA A 320 42.18 -4.73 4.47
C ALA A 320 41.40 -4.03 3.33
N LEU A 321 40.23 -3.43 3.63
CA LEU A 321 39.48 -2.61 2.69
C LEU A 321 40.16 -1.25 2.45
N GLN A 322 40.83 -0.70 3.47
CA GLN A 322 41.43 0.65 3.48
C GLN A 322 42.73 0.74 2.67
N ARG A 323 42.63 0.61 1.35
CA ARG A 323 43.79 0.78 0.45
C ARG A 323 43.44 1.52 -0.84
N GLY A 324 44.46 2.02 -1.53
CA GLY A 324 44.36 2.56 -2.89
C GLY A 324 43.30 3.65 -3.07
N ILE A 325 42.71 3.68 -4.28
CA ILE A 325 41.78 4.74 -4.71
C ILE A 325 40.48 4.80 -3.90
N VAL A 326 40.05 3.68 -3.31
CA VAL A 326 38.79 3.58 -2.58
C VAL A 326 38.77 4.53 -1.37
N PHE A 327 39.92 4.75 -0.73
CA PHE A 327 40.09 5.59 0.45
C PHE A 327 40.93 6.84 0.19
N ALA A 328 41.08 7.25 -1.07
CA ALA A 328 41.70 8.54 -1.40
C ALA A 328 40.90 9.71 -0.78
N ALA A 329 41.63 10.70 -0.26
CA ALA A 329 41.04 11.90 0.32
C ALA A 329 40.24 12.70 -0.71
N SER A 330 39.14 13.32 -0.25
CA SER A 330 38.40 14.28 -1.06
C SER A 330 39.29 15.49 -1.40
N LEU A 331 39.10 16.06 -2.59
CA LEU A 331 39.75 17.32 -2.99
C LEU A 331 39.21 18.54 -2.24
N TYR A 332 38.09 18.39 -1.51
CA TYR A 332 37.43 19.45 -0.74
C TYR A 332 37.76 19.41 0.77
N LEU A 333 38.70 18.57 1.18
CA LEU A 333 39.18 18.48 2.58
C LEU A 333 40.22 19.56 2.89
#